data_AF-A0A661IS17-F1
#
_entry.id   AF-A0A661IS17-F1
#
_cell.length_a   1.000
_cell.length_b   1.000
_cell.length_c   1.000
_cell.angle_alpha   90.00
_cell.angle_beta   90.00
_cell.angle_gamma   90.00
#
_symmetry.space_group_name_H-M   'P 1'
#
loop_
_entity.id
_entity.type
_entity.pdbx_description
1 polymer ?
#
loop_
_entity_poly.entity_id
_entity_poly.type
_entity_poly.pdbx_seq_one_letter_code
_entity_poly.pdbx_strand_id
1 'polypeptide(L)'
;MTSLEEVVFCHNCGNDLRITRVKEVQEYYALGLEVIQWFESGLKNGYFLINKKKVNSVWVFQGMTRLYLKLDLGEDLVLNNFPMTEEYKIICRKLKRYSSKKSSLIYKSFFLNIMVYHLFQDYPNNLVSFAKDNKFTYRTFTHRFMGGSSFWYKNFISGAIPVQNKLGRKITECEVLGAIKYLESIGININQENVANMVGCHYSIHKGFMRIYKKLSF
;
A
#
# COMPACT_ATOMS: atom_id res chain seq x y z
N MET A 1 -52.60 13.43 5.66
CA MET A 1 -51.65 12.30 5.67
C MET A 1 -50.29 12.86 5.31
N THR A 2 -49.38 12.88 6.28
CA THR A 2 -48.02 13.42 6.15
C THR A 2 -47.13 12.41 5.44
N SER A 3 -46.25 12.89 4.56
CA SER A 3 -45.36 12.17 3.62
C SER A 3 -44.40 11.11 4.21
N LEU A 4 -44.52 10.76 5.50
CA LEU A 4 -43.73 9.74 6.18
C LEU A 4 -44.40 8.36 6.24
N GLU A 5 -45.72 8.28 6.04
CA GLU A 5 -46.45 6.99 6.05
C GLU A 5 -46.21 6.15 4.78
N GLU A 6 -45.75 6.77 3.69
CA GLU A 6 -45.57 6.10 2.38
C GLU A 6 -44.35 5.15 2.30
N VAL A 7 -43.41 5.22 3.24
CA VAL A 7 -42.17 4.42 3.18
C VAL A 7 -42.29 3.10 3.94
N VAL A 8 -43.41 2.87 4.63
CA VAL A 8 -43.57 1.71 5.50
C VAL A 8 -43.98 0.45 4.74
N PHE A 9 -44.69 0.60 3.62
CA PHE A 9 -45.18 -0.54 2.84
C PHE A 9 -44.53 -0.56 1.46
N CYS A 10 -44.08 -1.73 1.02
CA CYS A 10 -43.53 -1.90 -0.32
C CYS A 10 -44.61 -1.59 -1.36
N HIS A 11 -44.40 -0.57 -2.20
CA HIS A 11 -45.34 -0.20 -3.26
C HIS A 11 -45.68 -1.37 -4.21
N ASN A 12 -44.73 -2.26 -4.46
CA ASN A 12 -44.89 -3.35 -5.41
C ASN A 12 -45.61 -4.60 -4.84
N CYS A 13 -45.53 -4.85 -3.53
CA CYS A 13 -46.10 -6.07 -2.94
C CYS A 13 -46.88 -5.88 -1.65
N GLY A 14 -47.05 -4.64 -1.17
CA GLY A 14 -47.79 -4.31 0.05
C GLY A 14 -47.17 -4.78 1.36
N ASN A 15 -46.00 -5.44 1.32
CA ASN A 15 -45.32 -5.91 2.53
C ASN A 15 -44.90 -4.74 3.41
N ASP A 16 -45.18 -4.86 4.70
CA ASP A 16 -44.66 -3.95 5.71
C ASP A 16 -43.13 -4.12 5.81
N LEU A 17 -42.39 -3.07 5.49
CA LEU A 17 -40.94 -3.06 5.49
C LEU A 17 -40.38 -3.11 6.92
N ARG A 18 -41.18 -2.80 7.95
CA ARG A 18 -40.78 -2.89 9.37
C ARG A 18 -40.66 -4.33 9.87
N ILE A 19 -41.42 -5.25 9.29
CA ILE A 19 -41.35 -6.69 9.64
C ILE A 19 -40.33 -7.44 8.78
N THR A 20 -39.71 -6.76 7.81
CA THR A 20 -38.67 -7.37 6.99
C THR A 20 -37.47 -7.64 7.89
N ARG A 21 -37.19 -8.92 8.16
CA ARG A 21 -36.03 -9.33 8.96
C ARG A 21 -34.76 -8.81 8.29
N VAL A 22 -34.21 -7.74 8.84
CA VAL A 22 -32.89 -7.25 8.46
C VAL A 22 -31.91 -8.36 8.86
N LYS A 23 -31.24 -8.96 7.86
CA LYS A 23 -30.12 -9.85 8.17
C LYS A 23 -29.03 -8.99 8.78
N GLU A 24 -28.63 -9.31 10.00
CA GLU A 24 -27.49 -8.67 10.62
C GLU A 24 -26.26 -8.83 9.72
N VAL A 25 -25.44 -7.78 9.69
CA VAL A 25 -24.15 -7.85 9.00
C VAL A 25 -23.34 -8.92 9.70
N GLN A 26 -22.95 -9.94 8.95
CA GLN A 26 -22.19 -11.04 9.52
C GLN A 26 -20.89 -10.51 10.14
N GLU A 27 -20.48 -11.09 11.26
CA GLU A 27 -19.33 -10.65 12.05
C GLU A 27 -18.04 -10.54 11.24
N TYR A 28 -17.89 -11.40 10.21
CA TYR A 28 -16.74 -11.34 9.31
C TYR A 28 -16.57 -9.98 8.61
N TYR A 29 -17.64 -9.17 8.46
CA TYR A 29 -17.59 -7.82 7.90
C TYR A 29 -17.35 -6.70 8.92
N ALA A 30 -17.23 -7.02 10.21
CA ALA A 30 -17.07 -6.00 11.26
C ALA A 30 -15.88 -5.07 11.02
N LEU A 31 -14.74 -5.63 10.59
CA LEU A 31 -13.56 -4.83 10.24
C LEU A 31 -13.85 -3.81 9.15
N GLY A 32 -14.66 -4.17 8.15
CA GLY A 32 -15.04 -3.25 7.08
C GLY A 32 -15.96 -2.12 7.54
N LEU A 33 -16.81 -2.38 8.54
CA LEU A 33 -17.62 -1.33 9.17
C LEU A 33 -16.74 -0.35 9.96
N GLU A 34 -15.76 -0.85 10.71
CA GLU A 34 -14.75 -0.03 11.40
C GLU A 34 -14.00 0.86 10.40
N VAL A 35 -13.58 0.29 9.27
CA VAL A 35 -12.89 1.02 8.20
C VAL A 35 -13.75 2.17 7.66
N ILE A 36 -15.03 1.90 7.38
CA ILE A 36 -15.97 2.93 6.90
C ILE A 36 -16.10 4.06 7.93
N GLN A 37 -16.32 3.73 9.20
CA GLN A 37 -16.43 4.71 10.27
C GLN A 37 -15.15 5.56 10.42
N TRP A 38 -13.98 4.94 10.24
CA TRP A 38 -12.70 5.64 10.26
C TRP A 38 -12.58 6.65 9.11
N PHE A 39 -12.98 6.26 7.89
CA PHE A 39 -13.03 7.16 6.74
C PHE A 39 -14.02 8.31 6.92
N GLU A 40 -15.24 8.02 7.36
CA GLU A 40 -16.28 9.02 7.61
C GLU A 40 -15.84 10.03 8.68
N SER A 41 -15.27 9.53 9.78
CA SER A 41 -14.75 10.37 10.86
C SER A 41 -13.61 11.27 10.36
N GLY A 42 -12.67 10.72 9.59
CA GLY A 42 -11.56 11.50 9.06
C GLY A 42 -11.99 12.60 8.08
N LEU A 43 -13.02 12.32 7.27
CA LEU A 43 -13.66 13.32 6.41
C LEU A 43 -14.35 14.41 7.22
N LYS A 44 -15.22 14.01 8.15
CA LYS A 44 -16.03 14.93 8.97
C LYS A 44 -15.15 15.86 9.81
N ASN A 45 -14.06 15.34 10.34
CA ASN A 45 -13.13 16.10 11.16
C ASN A 45 -12.17 16.98 10.34
N GLY A 46 -12.08 16.77 9.02
CA GLY A 46 -11.09 17.42 8.15
C GLY A 46 -9.65 16.90 8.33
N TYR A 47 -9.45 15.89 9.18
CA TYR A 47 -8.17 15.26 9.41
C TYR A 47 -8.30 13.80 9.87
N PHE A 48 -7.27 13.01 9.59
CA PHE A 48 -7.08 11.68 10.16
C PHE A 48 -6.01 11.72 11.24
N LEU A 49 -6.18 10.89 12.27
CA LEU A 49 -5.14 10.64 13.25
C LEU A 49 -4.35 9.39 12.81
N ILE A 50 -3.14 9.58 12.33
CA ILE A 50 -2.25 8.49 11.90
C ILE A 50 -0.98 8.58 12.72
N ASN A 51 -0.66 7.52 13.46
CA ASN A 51 0.49 7.49 14.38
C ASN A 51 0.55 8.72 15.29
N LYS A 52 -0.57 9.03 15.94
CA LYS A 52 -0.76 10.19 16.85
C LYS A 52 -0.55 11.57 16.19
N LYS A 53 -0.40 11.64 14.87
CA LYS A 53 -0.27 12.90 14.12
C LYS A 53 -1.56 13.20 13.36
N LYS A 54 -2.00 14.46 13.43
CA LYS A 54 -3.11 14.94 12.62
C LYS A 54 -2.62 15.17 11.20
N VAL A 55 -3.37 14.62 10.24
CA VAL A 55 -3.08 14.74 8.82
C VAL A 55 -4.33 15.24 8.12
N ASN A 56 -4.20 16.31 7.33
CA ASN A 56 -5.33 16.84 6.56
C ASN A 56 -5.96 15.74 5.69
N SER A 57 -7.29 15.66 5.72
CA SER A 57 -8.05 14.62 5.03
C SER A 57 -7.75 14.56 3.54
N VAL A 58 -7.62 15.71 2.87
CA VAL A 58 -7.33 15.79 1.42
C VAL A 58 -6.04 15.06 1.05
N TRP A 59 -4.99 15.21 1.86
CA TRP A 59 -3.70 14.55 1.61
C TRP A 59 -3.77 13.05 1.84
N VAL A 60 -4.54 12.62 2.85
CA VAL A 60 -4.77 11.20 3.12
C VAL A 60 -5.51 10.55 1.97
N PHE A 61 -6.61 11.15 1.49
CA PHE A 61 -7.35 10.64 0.33
C PHE A 61 -6.48 10.55 -0.91
N GLN A 62 -5.72 11.60 -1.22
CA GLN A 62 -4.82 11.59 -2.37
C GLN A 62 -3.81 10.42 -2.31
N GLY A 63 -3.26 10.15 -1.12
CA GLY A 63 -2.38 9.01 -0.91
C GLY A 63 -3.12 7.67 -1.03
N MET A 64 -4.26 7.53 -0.36
CA MET A 64 -5.02 6.28 -0.32
C MET A 64 -5.56 5.87 -1.67
N THR A 65 -6.10 6.79 -2.47
CA THR A 65 -6.57 6.47 -3.83
C THR A 65 -5.47 5.86 -4.69
N ARG A 66 -4.23 6.31 -4.52
CA ARG A 66 -3.08 5.77 -5.27
C ARG A 66 -2.63 4.41 -4.75
N LEU A 67 -2.65 4.18 -3.44
CA LEU A 67 -2.44 2.85 -2.86
C LEU A 67 -3.52 1.87 -3.30
N TYR A 68 -4.79 2.29 -3.24
CA TYR A 68 -5.96 1.57 -3.72
C TYR A 68 -5.76 1.10 -5.16
N LEU A 69 -5.44 2.02 -6.08
CA LEU A 69 -5.26 1.69 -7.50
C LEU A 69 -4.17 0.64 -7.72
N LYS A 70 -3.14 0.63 -6.88
CA LYS A 70 -2.02 -0.30 -7.03
C LYS A 70 -2.28 -1.65 -6.38
N LEU A 71 -2.98 -1.69 -5.25
CA LEU A 71 -3.53 -2.94 -4.72
C LEU A 71 -4.49 -3.57 -5.74
N ASP A 72 -5.26 -2.75 -6.45
CA ASP A 72 -6.18 -3.23 -7.48
C ASP A 72 -5.45 -3.80 -8.72
N LEU A 73 -4.46 -3.08 -9.24
CA LEU A 73 -3.69 -3.46 -10.43
C LEU A 73 -2.60 -4.53 -10.18
N GLY A 74 -2.35 -4.88 -8.92
CA GLY A 74 -1.20 -5.68 -8.53
C GLY A 74 -1.38 -7.17 -8.81
N GLU A 75 -1.13 -7.61 -10.05
CA GLU A 75 -1.21 -9.04 -10.41
C GLU A 75 -0.13 -9.91 -9.73
N ASP A 76 0.90 -9.32 -9.11
CA ASP A 76 1.98 -10.03 -8.41
C ASP A 76 2.27 -9.51 -6.99
N LEU A 77 1.28 -8.90 -6.31
CA LEU A 77 1.47 -8.43 -4.94
C LEU A 77 1.40 -9.58 -3.93
N VAL A 78 2.40 -9.62 -3.05
CA VAL A 78 2.37 -10.46 -1.86
C VAL A 78 1.48 -9.77 -0.82
N LEU A 79 0.30 -10.35 -0.59
CA LEU A 79 -0.75 -9.84 0.31
C LEU A 79 -1.06 -10.80 1.46
N ASN A 80 -0.12 -11.67 1.84
CA ASN A 80 -0.38 -12.79 2.77
C ASN A 80 -0.98 -12.35 4.11
N ASN A 81 -0.60 -11.18 4.62
CA ASN A 81 -1.06 -10.66 5.91
C ASN A 81 -2.26 -9.70 5.78
N PHE A 82 -2.79 -9.49 4.58
CA PHE A 82 -3.88 -8.56 4.37
C PHE A 82 -5.23 -9.19 4.71
N PRO A 83 -6.11 -8.44 5.39
CA PRO A 83 -7.47 -8.89 5.64
C PRO A 83 -8.26 -9.06 4.32
N MET A 84 -9.13 -10.05 4.29
CA MET A 84 -10.11 -10.30 3.21
C MET A 84 -9.50 -10.52 1.82
N THR A 85 -8.27 -11.04 1.77
CA THR A 85 -7.53 -11.26 0.52
C THR A 85 -8.17 -12.33 -0.36
N GLU A 86 -8.72 -13.39 0.23
CA GLU A 86 -9.34 -14.47 -0.55
C GLU A 86 -10.70 -14.05 -1.13
N GLU A 87 -11.52 -13.35 -0.36
CA GLU A 87 -12.78 -12.76 -0.80
C GLU A 87 -12.55 -11.77 -1.95
N TYR A 88 -11.53 -10.92 -1.82
CA TYR A 88 -11.08 -10.03 -2.89
C TYR A 88 -10.70 -10.81 -4.16
N LYS A 89 -9.86 -11.86 -4.05
CA LYS A 89 -9.47 -12.71 -5.19
C LYS A 89 -10.68 -13.38 -5.85
N ILE A 90 -11.68 -13.80 -5.07
CA ILE A 90 -12.92 -14.39 -5.59
C ILE A 90 -13.71 -13.35 -6.40
N ILE A 91 -13.87 -12.13 -5.88
CA ILE A 91 -14.54 -11.03 -6.59
C ILE A 91 -13.79 -10.69 -7.89
N CYS A 92 -12.46 -10.57 -7.86
CA CYS A 92 -11.67 -10.27 -9.04
C CYS A 92 -11.81 -11.35 -10.12
N ARG A 93 -11.82 -12.64 -9.74
CA ARG A 93 -12.09 -13.75 -10.66
C ARG A 93 -13.50 -13.68 -11.27
N LYS A 94 -14.51 -13.32 -10.46
CA LYS A 94 -15.90 -13.12 -10.95
C LYS A 94 -15.99 -11.95 -11.93
N LEU A 95 -15.35 -10.82 -11.64
CA LEU A 95 -15.32 -9.63 -12.50
C LEU A 95 -14.63 -9.86 -13.84
N LYS A 96 -13.64 -10.77 -13.91
CA LYS A 96 -13.03 -11.21 -15.18
C LYS A 96 -13.99 -12.06 -16.03
N ARG A 97 -14.94 -12.79 -15.42
CA ARG A 97 -15.84 -13.76 -16.11
C ARG A 97 -17.22 -13.21 -16.47
N TYR A 98 -17.79 -12.29 -15.70
CA TYR A 98 -19.17 -11.82 -15.86
C TYR A 98 -19.25 -10.33 -16.21
N SER A 99 -20.12 -9.98 -17.18
CA SER A 99 -20.33 -8.62 -17.68
C SER A 99 -21.26 -7.76 -16.81
N SER A 100 -22.11 -8.38 -15.97
CA SER A 100 -22.95 -7.68 -14.99
C SER A 100 -22.13 -7.31 -13.76
N LYS A 101 -21.66 -6.05 -13.71
CA LYS A 101 -20.59 -5.59 -12.81
C LYS A 101 -21.05 -4.76 -11.60
N LYS A 102 -22.33 -4.41 -11.50
CA LYS A 102 -22.77 -3.31 -10.60
C LYS A 102 -22.48 -3.56 -9.11
N SER A 103 -22.91 -4.69 -8.55
CA SER A 103 -22.70 -4.98 -7.12
C SER A 103 -21.28 -5.49 -6.81
N SER A 104 -20.69 -6.31 -7.68
CA SER A 104 -19.34 -6.86 -7.50
C SER A 104 -18.26 -5.78 -7.43
N LEU A 105 -18.42 -4.66 -8.15
CA LEU A 105 -17.51 -3.52 -8.04
C LEU A 105 -17.56 -2.86 -6.66
N ILE A 106 -18.75 -2.76 -6.05
CA ILE A 106 -18.92 -2.20 -4.70
C ILE A 106 -18.19 -3.08 -3.67
N TYR A 107 -18.38 -4.40 -3.74
CA TYR A 107 -17.66 -5.34 -2.86
C TYR A 107 -16.16 -5.28 -3.06
N LYS A 108 -15.69 -5.16 -4.31
CA LYS A 108 -14.27 -4.98 -4.61
C LYS A 108 -13.70 -3.73 -3.91
N SER A 109 -14.38 -2.60 -4.05
CA SER A 109 -13.99 -1.35 -3.41
C SER A 109 -13.99 -1.44 -1.89
N PHE A 110 -14.99 -2.13 -1.33
CA PHE A 110 -15.06 -2.41 0.10
C PHE A 110 -13.82 -3.18 0.59
N PHE A 111 -13.47 -4.31 -0.03
CA PHE A 111 -12.28 -5.07 0.36
C PHE A 111 -10.97 -4.28 0.18
N LEU A 112 -10.85 -3.53 -0.92
CA LEU A 112 -9.67 -2.70 -1.15
C LEU A 112 -9.53 -1.58 -0.11
N ASN A 113 -10.62 -0.95 0.35
CA ASN A 113 -10.56 0.03 1.41
C ASN A 113 -10.06 -0.58 2.72
N ILE A 114 -10.46 -1.81 3.04
CA ILE A 114 -10.00 -2.54 4.21
C ILE A 114 -8.50 -2.82 4.11
N MET A 115 -8.03 -3.27 2.95
CA MET A 115 -6.60 -3.48 2.69
C MET A 115 -5.79 -2.18 2.81
N VAL A 116 -6.31 -1.07 2.27
CA VAL A 116 -5.66 0.23 2.42
C VAL A 116 -5.61 0.64 3.90
N TYR A 117 -6.71 0.53 4.64
CA TYR A 117 -6.77 0.84 6.06
C TYR A 117 -5.79 0.01 6.90
N HIS A 118 -5.64 -1.28 6.58
CA HIS A 118 -4.69 -2.16 7.25
C HIS A 118 -3.25 -1.61 7.20
N LEU A 119 -2.84 -0.94 6.12
CA LEU A 119 -1.52 -0.29 6.04
C LEU A 119 -1.33 0.86 7.06
N PHE A 120 -2.42 1.46 7.54
CA PHE A 120 -2.41 2.61 8.46
C PHE A 120 -2.72 2.26 9.92
N GLN A 121 -3.44 1.16 10.18
CA GLN A 121 -3.83 0.76 11.55
C GLN A 121 -2.62 0.64 12.48
N ASP A 122 -1.60 -0.12 12.07
CA ASP A 122 -0.34 -0.28 12.82
C ASP A 122 0.81 0.35 12.06
N TYR A 123 0.69 1.66 11.76
CA TYR A 123 1.79 2.40 11.14
C TYR A 123 2.95 2.61 12.15
N PRO A 124 4.21 2.37 11.75
CA PRO A 124 4.68 2.06 10.39
C PRO A 124 4.80 0.56 10.08
N ASN A 125 4.55 -0.33 11.04
CA ASN A 125 4.87 -1.75 10.96
C ASN A 125 4.24 -2.45 9.75
N ASN A 126 2.93 -2.29 9.54
CA ASN A 126 2.23 -2.95 8.42
C ASN A 126 2.74 -2.46 7.07
N LEU A 127 2.99 -1.16 6.93
CA LEU A 127 3.56 -0.57 5.73
C LEU A 127 4.99 -1.06 5.47
N VAL A 128 5.82 -1.18 6.51
CA VAL A 128 7.19 -1.68 6.41
C VAL A 128 7.20 -3.16 6.03
N SER A 129 6.33 -3.99 6.63
CA SER A 129 6.19 -5.40 6.25
C SER A 129 5.80 -5.52 4.79
N PHE A 130 4.72 -4.83 4.38
CA PHE A 130 4.25 -4.84 2.99
C PHE A 130 5.35 -4.42 2.01
N ALA A 131 6.14 -3.40 2.35
CA ALA A 131 7.26 -2.96 1.53
C ALA A 131 8.37 -4.02 1.44
N LYS A 132 8.70 -4.70 2.54
CA LYS A 132 9.72 -5.77 2.56
C LYS A 132 9.27 -6.97 1.73
N ASP A 133 8.06 -7.45 1.94
CA ASP A 133 7.50 -8.64 1.29
C ASP A 133 7.45 -8.45 -0.23
N ASN A 134 7.18 -7.23 -0.69
CA ASN A 134 7.10 -6.87 -2.11
C ASN A 134 8.38 -6.23 -2.67
N LYS A 135 9.48 -6.20 -1.89
CA LYS A 135 10.78 -5.59 -2.28
C LYS A 135 10.64 -4.15 -2.77
N PHE A 136 9.74 -3.38 -2.17
CA PHE A 136 9.51 -1.98 -2.51
C PHE A 136 10.51 -1.06 -1.84
N THR A 137 10.97 -0.07 -2.62
CA THR A 137 11.88 0.98 -2.15
C THR A 137 11.12 2.28 -1.97
N TYR A 138 11.72 3.26 -1.29
CA TYR A 138 11.21 4.62 -1.22
C TYR A 138 10.84 5.18 -2.61
N ARG A 139 11.68 4.92 -3.63
CA ARG A 139 11.43 5.33 -5.02
C ARG A 139 10.22 4.62 -5.60
N THR A 140 9.99 3.35 -5.26
CA THR A 140 8.77 2.65 -5.67
C THR A 140 7.56 3.42 -5.16
N PHE A 141 7.51 3.76 -3.88
CA PHE A 141 6.37 4.49 -3.29
C PHE A 141 6.20 5.92 -3.82
N THR A 142 7.30 6.65 -4.02
CA THR A 142 7.24 8.08 -4.37
C THR A 142 7.23 8.38 -5.87
N HIS A 143 7.67 7.44 -6.72
CA HIS A 143 7.71 7.64 -8.17
C HIS A 143 6.82 6.65 -8.92
N ARG A 144 6.77 5.39 -8.47
CA ARG A 144 6.07 4.30 -9.19
C ARG A 144 4.62 4.10 -8.70
N PHE A 145 4.38 4.28 -7.40
CA PHE A 145 3.05 4.31 -6.78
C PHE A 145 2.44 5.73 -6.86
N MET A 146 3.23 6.77 -6.61
CA MET A 146 2.72 8.15 -6.52
C MET A 146 3.60 9.20 -7.22
N GLY A 147 3.77 9.08 -8.54
CA GLY A 147 4.30 10.18 -9.35
C GLY A 147 3.47 11.45 -9.10
N GLY A 148 4.10 12.50 -8.54
CA GLY A 148 3.42 13.75 -8.17
C GLY A 148 2.79 13.80 -6.76
N SER A 149 3.26 12.96 -5.82
CA SER A 149 2.75 12.91 -4.43
C SER A 149 2.85 14.24 -3.67
N SER A 150 1.87 14.45 -2.77
CA SER A 150 1.89 15.53 -1.77
C SER A 150 3.12 15.40 -0.86
N PHE A 151 3.61 16.55 -0.36
CA PHE A 151 4.74 16.60 0.57
C PHE A 151 4.54 15.72 1.80
N TRP A 152 3.30 15.70 2.33
CA TRP A 152 2.94 14.86 3.46
C TRP A 152 3.20 13.37 3.18
N TYR A 153 2.78 12.86 2.01
CA TYR A 153 2.97 11.44 1.68
C TYR A 153 4.44 11.07 1.54
N LYS A 154 5.26 11.95 0.93
CA LYS A 154 6.71 11.72 0.85
C LYS A 154 7.33 11.63 2.23
N ASN A 155 6.97 12.52 3.14
CA ASN A 155 7.44 12.49 4.52
C ASN A 155 6.97 11.24 5.26
N PHE A 156 5.70 10.87 5.08
CA PHE A 156 5.09 9.67 5.65
C PHE A 156 5.83 8.39 5.20
N ILE A 157 6.12 8.26 3.91
CA ILE A 157 6.91 7.13 3.42
C ILE A 157 8.35 7.21 3.91
N SER A 158 8.99 8.38 3.90
CA SER A 158 10.38 8.52 4.35
C SER A 158 10.60 8.17 5.82
N GLY A 159 9.57 8.39 6.66
CA GLY A 159 9.60 8.01 8.07
C GLY A 159 9.52 6.51 8.31
N ALA A 160 8.99 5.74 7.36
CA ALA A 160 8.85 4.29 7.44
C ALA A 160 9.92 3.55 6.62
N ILE A 161 10.24 4.06 5.43
CA ILE A 161 11.11 3.43 4.44
C ILE A 161 12.24 4.40 4.12
N PRO A 162 13.50 4.04 4.41
CA PRO A 162 14.62 4.95 4.26
C PRO A 162 14.81 5.36 2.79
N VAL A 163 15.09 6.64 2.59
CA VAL A 163 15.45 7.18 1.27
C VAL A 163 16.84 6.64 0.90
N GLN A 164 16.90 5.84 -0.17
CA GLN A 164 18.18 5.32 -0.66
C GLN A 164 18.95 6.45 -1.37
N ASN A 165 20.00 6.97 -0.73
CA ASN A 165 20.92 7.91 -1.36
C ASN A 165 21.98 7.16 -2.19
N LYS A 166 21.62 6.75 -3.40
CA LYS A 166 22.53 6.00 -4.29
C LYS A 166 23.61 6.84 -4.98
N LEU A 167 23.52 8.18 -4.90
CA LEU A 167 24.34 9.11 -5.68
C LEU A 167 25.30 9.97 -4.85
N GLY A 168 24.84 10.48 -3.69
CA GLY A 168 25.59 11.43 -2.88
C GLY A 168 26.18 10.86 -1.59
N ARG A 169 26.08 9.56 -1.34
CA ARG A 169 26.62 8.90 -0.14
C ARG A 169 28.14 8.73 -0.28
N LYS A 170 28.92 9.08 0.74
CA LYS A 170 30.35 8.77 0.75
C LYS A 170 30.53 7.25 0.93
N ILE A 171 31.22 6.61 0.00
CA ILE A 171 31.51 5.17 0.02
C ILE A 171 32.98 4.99 0.39
N THR A 172 33.24 4.06 1.31
CA THR A 172 34.61 3.78 1.79
C THR A 172 35.20 2.56 1.11
N GLU A 173 36.53 2.45 1.12
CA GLU A 173 37.23 1.28 0.55
C GLU A 173 36.89 0.00 1.33
N CYS A 174 36.73 0.09 2.65
CA CYS A 174 36.32 -1.03 3.51
C CYS A 174 34.94 -1.59 3.14
N GLU A 175 33.98 -0.74 2.79
CA GLU A 175 32.64 -1.19 2.36
C GLU A 175 32.70 -1.95 1.04
N VAL A 176 33.48 -1.48 0.07
CA VAL A 176 33.65 -2.14 -1.22
C VAL A 176 34.38 -3.47 -1.06
N LEU A 177 35.46 -3.50 -0.27
CA LEU A 177 36.19 -4.73 0.06
C LEU A 177 35.30 -5.75 0.80
N GLY A 178 34.52 -5.30 1.77
CA GLY A 178 33.59 -6.16 2.51
C GLY A 178 32.51 -6.74 1.60
N ALA A 179 31.98 -5.95 0.67
CA ALA A 179 31.01 -6.41 -0.32
C ALA A 179 31.62 -7.46 -1.27
N ILE A 180 32.85 -7.27 -1.73
CA ILE A 180 33.57 -8.24 -2.58
C ILE A 180 33.74 -9.56 -1.83
N LYS A 181 34.29 -9.53 -0.61
CA LYS A 181 34.48 -10.73 0.22
C LYS A 181 33.18 -11.47 0.52
N TYR A 182 32.11 -10.71 0.76
CA TYR A 182 30.79 -11.30 1.00
C TYR A 182 30.27 -12.01 -0.27
N LEU A 183 30.35 -11.37 -1.43
CA LEU A 183 29.92 -11.96 -2.70
C LEU A 183 30.73 -13.23 -3.05
N GLU A 184 32.04 -13.21 -2.79
CA GLU A 184 32.90 -14.39 -2.88
C GLU A 184 32.41 -15.52 -1.98
N SER A 185 32.09 -15.22 -0.71
CA SER A 185 31.65 -16.22 0.27
C SER A 185 30.35 -16.92 -0.10
N ILE A 186 29.47 -16.24 -0.86
CA ILE A 186 28.19 -16.78 -1.33
C ILE A 186 28.25 -17.28 -2.78
N GLY A 187 29.43 -17.28 -3.41
CA GLY A 187 29.64 -17.79 -4.76
C GLY A 187 29.01 -16.96 -5.88
N ILE A 188 28.72 -15.68 -5.65
CA ILE A 188 28.18 -14.76 -6.67
C ILE A 188 29.34 -14.09 -7.41
N ASN A 189 29.25 -14.02 -8.74
CA ASN A 189 30.25 -13.36 -9.59
C ASN A 189 30.52 -11.92 -9.15
N ILE A 190 31.80 -11.60 -8.95
CA ILE A 190 32.27 -10.27 -8.59
C ILE A 190 32.32 -9.42 -9.85
N ASN A 191 31.26 -8.65 -10.07
CA ASN A 191 31.23 -7.62 -11.10
C ASN A 191 30.84 -6.28 -10.47
N GLN A 192 31.11 -5.20 -11.21
CA GLN A 192 30.88 -3.83 -10.74
C GLN A 192 29.43 -3.60 -10.32
N GLU A 193 28.48 -4.23 -11.01
CA GLU A 193 27.04 -4.11 -10.72
C GLU A 193 26.67 -4.80 -9.40
N ASN A 194 27.11 -6.04 -9.19
CA ASN A 194 26.82 -6.82 -7.99
C ASN A 194 27.42 -6.15 -6.75
N VAL A 195 28.67 -5.69 -6.85
CA VAL A 195 29.33 -4.98 -5.74
C VAL A 195 28.63 -3.64 -5.46
N ALA A 196 28.26 -2.88 -6.50
CA ALA A 196 27.52 -1.62 -6.31
C ALA A 196 26.14 -1.83 -5.68
N ASN A 197 25.44 -2.91 -6.07
CA ASN A 197 24.15 -3.27 -5.51
C ASN A 197 24.25 -3.63 -4.03
N MET A 198 25.29 -4.38 -3.63
CA MET A 198 25.56 -4.72 -2.23
C MET A 198 25.92 -3.48 -1.39
N VAL A 199 26.74 -2.58 -1.94
CA VAL A 199 27.12 -1.31 -1.29
C VAL A 199 25.96 -0.31 -1.26
N GLY A 200 24.95 -0.49 -2.11
CA GLY A 200 23.77 0.37 -2.17
C GLY A 200 23.97 1.65 -3.00
N CYS A 201 24.79 1.62 -4.04
CA CYS A 201 25.07 2.76 -4.91
C CYS A 201 24.80 2.46 -6.40
N HIS A 202 24.82 3.49 -7.24
CA HIS A 202 24.73 3.30 -8.69
C HIS A 202 26.09 2.93 -9.29
N TYR A 203 26.18 1.76 -9.91
CA TYR A 203 27.44 1.21 -10.42
C TYR A 203 28.18 2.15 -11.39
N SER A 204 27.47 2.82 -12.31
CA SER A 204 28.07 3.71 -13.32
C SER A 204 28.11 5.20 -13.01
N ILE A 205 27.29 5.70 -12.08
CA ILE A 205 27.16 7.15 -11.84
C ILE A 205 28.00 7.59 -10.63
N HIS A 206 28.17 6.70 -9.66
CA HIS A 206 28.82 7.05 -8.40
C HIS A 206 30.34 7.09 -8.55
N LYS A 207 30.91 8.27 -8.83
CA LYS A 207 32.36 8.47 -9.06
C LYS A 207 33.27 7.92 -7.96
N GLY A 208 32.89 8.08 -6.69
CA GLY A 208 33.66 7.57 -5.55
C GLY A 208 33.83 6.04 -5.58
N PHE A 209 32.70 5.31 -5.62
CA PHE A 209 32.66 3.87 -5.86
C PHE A 209 33.46 3.43 -7.08
N MET A 210 33.23 4.01 -8.27
CA MET A 210 33.95 3.58 -9.48
C MET A 210 35.47 3.69 -9.33
N ARG A 211 35.95 4.75 -8.68
CA ARG A 211 37.39 4.93 -8.42
C ARG A 211 37.93 3.88 -7.46
N ILE A 212 37.18 3.54 -6.42
CA ILE A 212 37.56 2.51 -5.44
C ILE A 212 37.53 1.13 -6.08
N TYR A 213 36.44 0.78 -6.77
CA TYR A 213 36.29 -0.51 -7.44
C TYR A 213 37.44 -0.74 -8.42
N LYS A 214 37.72 0.22 -9.33
CA LYS A 214 38.84 0.12 -10.29
C LYS A 214 40.23 -0.02 -9.66
N LYS A 215 40.42 0.40 -8.41
CA LYS A 215 41.70 0.19 -7.70
C LYS A 215 41.80 -1.21 -7.09
N LEU A 216 40.66 -1.81 -6.75
CA LEU A 216 40.56 -3.08 -6.04
C LEU A 216 40.35 -4.27 -7.00
N SER A 217 39.61 -4.06 -8.08
CA SER A 217 39.51 -4.97 -9.21
C SER A 217 40.73 -4.75 -10.10
N PHE A 218 41.59 -5.77 -10.20
CA PHE A 218 42.78 -5.80 -11.07
C PHE A 218 42.52 -5.31 -12.50
#